data_AF-A0A4Y2V3K4-F1
#
_entry.id   AF-A0A4Y2V3K4-F1
#
_cell.length_a   1.000
_cell.length_b   1.000
_cell.length_c   1.000
_cell.angle_alpha   90.00
_cell.angle_beta   90.00
_cell.angle_gamma   90.00
#
_symmetry.space_group_name_H-M   'P 1'
#
loop_
_entity.id
_entity.type
_entity.pdbx_description
1 polymer ?
#
loop_
_entity_poly.entity_id
_entity_poly.type
_entity_poly.pdbx_seq_one_letter_code
_entity_poly.pdbx_strand_id
1 'polypeptide(L)'
;MASSNSKSTNETARKIFKILLTNLRIKISWVKAYAGNIGNERADQLSKDATKHEQPYSLTKLPKPHIKGLLRKSKVEEWQTSGKNGDTGRKIYKIMPSVSLRPTNWIREDVIFFSQHGPFPAYLKRFHLSDCDCCSCG
;
A
#
# COMPACT_ATOMS: atom_id res chain seq x y z
N MET A 1 -11.57 -15.52 -34.95
CA MET A 1 -10.29 -16.21 -35.22
C MET A 1 -9.30 -15.81 -34.14
N ALA A 2 -8.50 -16.75 -33.63
CA ALA A 2 -7.42 -16.40 -32.70
C ALA A 2 -6.34 -15.62 -33.45
N SER A 3 -6.01 -14.41 -32.99
CA SER A 3 -4.91 -13.60 -33.51
C SER A 3 -3.72 -13.67 -32.55
N SER A 4 -2.50 -13.75 -33.08
CA SER A 4 -1.30 -13.73 -32.24
C SER A 4 -1.18 -12.37 -31.52
N ASN A 5 -1.00 -12.39 -30.20
CA ASN A 5 -0.64 -11.19 -29.44
C ASN A 5 0.86 -11.22 -29.13
N SER A 6 1.68 -10.71 -30.05
CA SER A 6 3.14 -10.65 -29.93
C SER A 6 3.64 -9.74 -28.80
N LYS A 7 2.77 -8.91 -28.20
CA LYS A 7 3.12 -7.94 -27.17
C LYS A 7 3.04 -8.48 -25.73
N SER A 8 2.52 -9.69 -25.52
CA SER A 8 2.43 -10.24 -24.17
C SER A 8 3.79 -10.72 -23.66
N THR A 9 4.25 -10.15 -22.55
CA THR A 9 5.47 -10.57 -21.84
C THR A 9 5.25 -11.84 -21.00
N ASN A 10 4.01 -12.28 -20.81
CA ASN A 10 3.67 -13.44 -20.00
C ASN A 10 3.91 -14.75 -20.79
N GLU A 11 4.81 -15.61 -20.29
CA GLU A 11 5.19 -16.86 -20.95
C GLU A 11 4.00 -17.84 -21.12
N THR A 12 3.18 -18.00 -20.08
CA THR A 12 1.99 -18.86 -20.12
C THR A 12 1.00 -18.39 -21.18
N ALA A 13 0.74 -17.09 -21.25
CA ALA A 13 -0.12 -16.53 -22.29
C ALA A 13 0.41 -16.84 -23.70
N ARG A 14 1.73 -16.69 -23.92
CA ARG A 14 2.36 -17.02 -25.21
C ARG A 14 2.21 -18.49 -25.58
N LYS A 15 2.37 -19.41 -24.63
CA LYS A 15 2.17 -20.85 -24.84
C LYS A 15 0.73 -21.15 -25.23
N ILE A 16 -0.24 -20.57 -24.53
CA ILE A 16 -1.67 -20.71 -24.84
C ILE A 16 -1.97 -20.21 -26.26
N PHE A 17 -1.50 -19.00 -26.62
CA PHE A 17 -1.69 -18.47 -27.97
C PHE A 17 -1.13 -19.39 -29.06
N LYS A 18 0.06 -19.97 -28.85
CA LYS A 18 0.67 -20.90 -29.81
C LYS A 18 -0.22 -22.14 -30.03
N ILE A 19 -0.78 -22.71 -28.97
CA ILE A 19 -1.69 -23.87 -29.03
C ILE A 19 -2.98 -23.55 -29.78
N LEU A 20 -3.53 -22.36 -29.55
CA LEU A 20 -4.78 -21.94 -30.21
C LEU A 20 -4.58 -21.67 -31.70
N LEU A 21 -3.43 -21.14 -32.10
CA LEU A 21 -3.09 -20.91 -33.50
C LEU A 21 -2.85 -22.21 -34.27
N THR A 22 -2.28 -23.24 -33.62
CA THR A 22 -2.09 -24.55 -34.25
C THR A 22 -3.38 -25.37 -34.33
N ASN A 23 -4.41 -25.04 -33.53
CA ASN A 23 -5.67 -25.79 -33.45
C ASN A 23 -6.88 -24.92 -33.81
N LEU A 24 -7.09 -24.69 -35.11
CA LEU A 24 -8.17 -23.83 -35.63
C LEU A 24 -9.60 -24.31 -35.32
N ARG A 25 -9.78 -25.55 -34.85
CA ARG A 25 -11.10 -26.11 -34.47
C ARG A 25 -11.53 -25.71 -33.06
N ILE A 26 -10.64 -25.16 -32.23
CA ILE A 26 -10.97 -24.76 -30.87
C ILE A 26 -11.72 -23.42 -30.92
N LYS A 27 -12.93 -23.39 -30.38
CA LYS A 27 -13.71 -22.17 -30.18
C LYS A 27 -13.68 -21.82 -28.69
N ILE A 28 -13.40 -20.55 -28.39
CA ILE A 28 -13.40 -20.03 -27.02
C ILE A 28 -14.56 -19.06 -26.89
N SER A 29 -15.35 -19.23 -25.84
CA SER A 29 -16.44 -18.33 -25.46
C SER A 29 -16.34 -18.04 -23.97
N TRP A 30 -16.70 -16.82 -23.58
CA TRP A 30 -16.85 -16.47 -22.18
C TRP A 30 -18.25 -16.84 -21.69
N VAL A 31 -18.33 -17.43 -20.50
CA VAL A 31 -19.58 -17.77 -19.82
C VAL A 31 -19.55 -17.17 -18.43
N LYS A 32 -20.67 -16.61 -17.99
CA LYS A 32 -20.79 -15.97 -16.68
C LYS A 32 -20.74 -17.01 -15.55
N ALA A 33 -19.98 -16.71 -14.49
CA ALA A 33 -19.97 -17.50 -13.26
C ALA A 33 -21.33 -17.40 -12.51
N TYR A 34 -21.68 -18.46 -11.77
CA TYR A 34 -22.89 -18.54 -10.92
C TYR A 34 -24.20 -18.27 -11.67
N ALA A 35 -24.28 -18.72 -12.93
CA ALA A 35 -25.43 -18.53 -13.79
C ALA A 35 -26.20 -19.84 -14.07
N GLY A 36 -25.99 -20.92 -13.30
CA GLY A 36 -26.66 -22.21 -13.50
C GLY A 36 -26.05 -23.08 -14.60
N ASN A 37 -24.87 -22.72 -15.11
CA ASN A 37 -24.21 -23.49 -16.17
C ASN A 37 -23.49 -24.70 -15.56
N ILE A 38 -24.12 -25.88 -15.62
CA ILE A 38 -23.64 -27.14 -14.99
C ILE A 38 -22.16 -27.41 -15.28
N GLY A 39 -21.73 -27.27 -16.54
CA GLY A 39 -20.33 -27.52 -16.91
C GLY A 39 -19.35 -26.53 -16.28
N ASN A 40 -19.73 -25.25 -16.19
CA ASN A 40 -18.90 -24.21 -15.59
C ASN A 40 -18.83 -24.36 -14.07
N GLU A 41 -19.96 -24.69 -13.43
CA GLU A 41 -20.04 -24.94 -11.99
C GLU A 41 -19.25 -26.19 -11.59
N ARG A 42 -19.32 -27.26 -12.38
CA ARG A 42 -18.50 -28.46 -12.15
C ARG A 42 -17.01 -28.16 -12.30
N ALA A 43 -16.61 -27.35 -13.29
CA ALA A 43 -15.22 -26.95 -13.47
C ALA A 43 -14.71 -26.10 -12.29
N ASP A 44 -15.51 -25.16 -11.79
CA ASP A 44 -15.20 -24.35 -10.60
C ASP A 44 -15.06 -25.23 -9.35
N GLN A 45 -15.96 -26.20 -9.15
CA GLN A 45 -15.89 -27.14 -8.04
C GLN A 45 -14.62 -27.99 -8.08
N LEU A 46 -14.27 -28.53 -9.27
CA LEU A 46 -13.03 -29.28 -9.45
C LEU A 46 -11.79 -28.42 -9.18
N SER A 47 -11.80 -27.15 -9.60
CA SER A 47 -10.70 -26.23 -9.31
C SER A 47 -10.54 -26.01 -7.79
N LYS A 48 -11.65 -25.84 -7.06
CA LYS A 48 -11.63 -25.66 -5.60
C LYS A 48 -11.12 -26.91 -4.89
N ASP A 49 -11.53 -28.09 -5.33
CA ASP A 49 -11.11 -29.35 -4.73
C ASP A 49 -9.63 -29.62 -5.00
N ALA A 50 -9.12 -29.28 -6.19
CA ALA A 50 -7.69 -29.34 -6.50
C ALA A 50 -6.85 -28.46 -5.56
N THR A 51 -7.30 -27.24 -5.24
CA THR A 51 -6.60 -26.34 -4.31
C THR A 51 -6.54 -26.89 -2.88
N LYS A 52 -7.46 -27.76 -2.46
CA LYS A 52 -7.44 -28.38 -1.13
C LYS A 52 -6.41 -29.50 -1.00
N HIS A 53 -6.04 -30.13 -2.11
CA HIS A 53 -5.13 -31.28 -2.15
C HIS A 53 -3.71 -30.95 -2.61
N GLU A 54 -3.47 -29.73 -3.11
CA GLU A 54 -2.12 -29.25 -3.33
C GLU A 54 -1.41 -29.06 -1.98
N GLN A 55 -0.22 -29.69 -1.82
CA GLN A 55 0.69 -29.30 -0.75
C GLN A 55 0.86 -27.78 -0.81
N PRO A 56 0.83 -27.06 0.33
CA PRO A 56 1.00 -25.62 0.31
C PRO A 56 2.30 -25.34 -0.41
N TYR A 57 2.22 -24.73 -1.59
CA TYR A 57 3.40 -24.32 -2.34
C TYR A 57 4.31 -23.60 -1.36
N SER A 58 5.40 -24.26 -0.98
CA SER A 58 6.40 -23.71 -0.11
C SER A 58 6.87 -22.44 -0.80
N LEU A 59 6.67 -21.31 -0.12
CA LEU A 59 7.00 -19.96 -0.57
C LEU A 59 5.91 -19.23 -1.39
N THR A 60 4.74 -19.01 -0.79
CA THR A 60 3.97 -17.79 -1.07
C THR A 60 4.84 -16.59 -0.68
N LYS A 61 5.75 -16.15 -1.56
CA LYS A 61 6.38 -14.84 -1.43
C LYS A 61 5.23 -13.84 -1.40
N LEU A 62 4.89 -13.36 -0.21
CA LEU A 62 3.84 -12.37 -0.04
C LEU A 62 4.05 -11.28 -1.10
N PRO A 63 3.01 -10.93 -1.89
CA PRO A 63 3.16 -9.94 -2.93
C PRO A 63 3.83 -8.68 -2.35
N LYS A 64 4.81 -8.10 -3.05
CA LYS A 64 5.51 -6.90 -2.57
C LYS A 64 4.56 -5.79 -2.06
N PRO A 65 3.39 -5.52 -2.71
CA PRO A 65 2.43 -4.55 -2.19
C PRO A 65 1.89 -4.90 -0.80
N HIS A 66 1.68 -6.19 -0.52
CA HIS A 66 1.19 -6.68 0.76
C HIS A 66 2.22 -6.45 1.88
N ILE A 67 3.49 -6.84 1.64
CA ILE A 67 4.58 -6.59 2.59
C ILE A 67 4.74 -5.08 2.84
N LYS A 68 4.68 -4.27 1.77
CA LYS A 68 4.75 -2.80 1.90
C LYS A 68 3.59 -2.23 2.71
N GLY A 69 2.39 -2.80 2.57
CA GLY A 69 1.21 -2.45 3.37
C GLY A 69 1.41 -2.75 4.86
N LEU A 70 1.91 -3.95 5.18
CA LEU A 70 2.21 -4.37 6.55
C LEU A 70 3.25 -3.45 7.21
N LEU A 71 4.36 -3.17 6.52
CA LEU A 71 5.41 -2.28 7.02
C LEU A 71 4.89 -0.86 7.24
N ARG A 72 4.06 -0.33 6.34
CA ARG A 72 3.44 0.99 6.51
C ARG A 72 2.55 1.04 7.74
N LYS A 73 1.70 0.02 7.94
CA LYS A 73 0.80 -0.06 9.09
C LYS A 73 1.59 -0.11 10.40
N SER A 74 2.58 -0.99 10.48
CA SER A 74 3.45 -1.14 11.66
C SER A 74 4.17 0.16 12.01
N LYS A 75 4.76 0.86 11.02
CA LYS A 75 5.42 2.15 11.27
C LYS A 75 4.49 3.23 11.80
N VAL A 76 3.24 3.30 11.30
CA VAL A 76 2.25 4.27 11.78
C VAL A 76 1.85 3.96 13.22
N GLU A 77 1.65 2.69 13.55
CA GLU A 77 1.30 2.27 14.92
C GLU A 77 2.43 2.53 15.92
N GLU A 78 3.67 2.23 15.53
CA GLU A 78 4.86 2.52 16.33
C GLU A 78 5.01 4.03 16.58
N TRP A 79 4.86 4.84 15.52
CA TRP A 79 4.99 6.29 15.65
C TRP A 79 3.86 6.90 16.49
N GLN A 80 2.63 6.40 16.34
CA GLN A 80 1.50 6.78 17.18
C GLN A 80 1.74 6.44 18.66
N THR A 81 2.36 5.30 18.93
CA THR A 81 2.67 4.84 20.29
C THR A 81 3.79 5.68 20.91
N SER A 82 4.82 5.99 20.11
CA SER A 82 5.89 6.92 20.50
C SER A 82 5.34 8.31 20.85
N GLY A 83 4.42 8.86 20.03
CA GLY A 83 3.78 10.14 20.32
C GLY A 83 2.88 10.13 21.57
N LYS A 84 2.19 9.00 21.85
CA LYS A 84 1.40 8.82 23.07
C LYS A 84 2.27 8.80 24.33
N ASN A 85 3.41 8.11 24.28
CA ASN A 85 4.23 7.86 25.47
C ASN A 85 5.36 8.90 25.65
N GLY A 86 5.76 9.60 24.60
CA GLY A 86 6.88 10.54 24.62
C GLY A 86 6.48 11.95 25.04
N ASP A 87 7.40 12.66 25.70
CA ASP A 87 7.16 14.02 26.21
C ASP A 87 7.57 15.15 25.25
N THR A 88 8.28 14.79 24.17
CA THR A 88 8.63 15.75 23.12
C THR A 88 7.43 16.03 22.22
N GLY A 89 7.19 17.30 21.88
CA GLY A 89 6.13 17.66 20.93
C GLY A 89 4.70 17.57 21.47
N ARG A 90 4.49 17.52 22.80
CA ARG A 90 3.17 17.43 23.43
C ARG A 90 2.19 18.54 23.01
N LYS A 91 2.68 19.76 22.72
CA LYS A 91 1.86 20.85 22.19
C LYS A 91 1.25 20.49 20.85
N ILE A 92 2.04 19.93 19.93
CA ILE A 92 1.56 19.43 18.64
C ILE A 92 0.63 18.23 18.82
N TYR A 93 0.98 17.28 19.69
CA TYR A 93 0.13 16.10 19.94
C TYR A 93 -1.27 16.48 20.46
N LYS A 94 -1.39 17.55 21.28
CA LYS A 94 -2.69 18.05 21.74
C LYS A 94 -3.58 18.56 20.60
N ILE A 95 -2.99 19.09 19.53
CA ILE A 95 -3.72 19.62 18.37
C ILE A 95 -3.95 18.52 17.33
N MET A 96 -2.95 17.64 17.15
CA MET A 96 -2.96 16.54 16.20
C MET A 96 -2.58 15.23 16.92
N PRO A 97 -3.54 14.60 17.61
CA PRO A 97 -3.27 13.42 18.41
C PRO A 97 -3.08 12.15 17.58
N SER A 98 -3.49 12.18 16.30
CA SER A 98 -3.39 11.03 15.39
C SER A 98 -2.30 11.23 14.34
N VAL A 99 -1.46 10.21 14.19
CA VAL A 99 -0.50 10.09 13.11
C VAL A 99 -1.23 9.69 11.84
N SER A 100 -0.97 10.41 10.75
CA SER A 100 -1.55 10.16 9.44
C SER A 100 -0.49 10.27 8.34
N LEU A 101 -0.59 9.42 7.33
CA LEU A 101 0.19 9.54 6.09
C LEU A 101 -0.46 10.49 5.07
N ARG A 102 -1.69 10.95 5.34
CA ARG A 102 -2.37 11.94 4.51
C ARG A 102 -1.91 13.33 4.94
N PRO A 103 -1.62 14.23 3.99
CA PRO A 103 -1.35 15.62 4.31
C PRO A 103 -2.52 16.20 5.09
N THR A 104 -2.22 17.01 6.10
CA THR A 104 -3.22 17.81 6.79
C THR A 104 -3.42 19.11 6.02
N ASN A 105 -4.61 19.73 6.14
CA ASN A 105 -4.91 21.01 5.49
C ASN A 105 -4.23 22.22 6.17
N TRP A 106 -3.10 21.99 6.83
CA TRP A 106 -2.36 23.03 7.53
C TRP A 106 -1.52 23.80 6.53
N ILE A 107 -1.60 25.13 6.59
CA ILE A 107 -0.70 25.98 5.83
C ILE A 107 0.68 25.98 6.49
N ARG A 108 1.70 26.39 5.74
CA ARG A 108 3.10 26.35 6.18
C ARG A 108 3.31 27.16 7.46
N GLU A 109 2.63 28.29 7.56
CA GLU A 109 2.68 29.24 8.67
C GLU A 109 2.16 28.60 9.96
N ASP A 110 1.05 27.87 9.91
CA ASP A 110 0.50 27.14 11.04
C ASP A 110 1.47 26.07 11.54
N VAL A 111 2.06 25.31 10.60
CA VAL A 111 3.04 24.26 10.95
C VAL A 111 4.24 24.88 11.68
N ILE A 112 4.81 25.95 11.14
CA ILE A 112 5.93 26.70 11.73
C ILE A 112 5.56 27.21 13.12
N PHE A 113 4.41 27.89 13.24
CA PHE A 113 3.95 28.51 14.48
C PHE A 113 3.70 27.49 15.59
N PHE A 114 2.85 26.48 15.34
CA PHE A 114 2.45 25.53 16.38
C PHE A 114 3.59 24.59 16.79
N SER A 115 4.49 24.27 15.86
CA SER A 115 5.65 23.45 16.17
C SER A 115 6.78 24.24 16.83
N GLN A 116 6.67 25.57 16.86
CA GLN A 116 7.75 26.48 17.24
C GLN A 116 9.04 26.18 16.45
N HIS A 117 8.90 25.75 15.20
CA HIS A 117 10.03 25.56 14.28
C HIS A 117 10.15 26.78 13.39
N GLY A 118 11.36 27.30 13.18
CA GLY A 118 11.61 28.41 12.28
C GLY A 118 12.40 29.54 12.94
N PRO A 119 12.26 30.79 12.48
CA PRO A 119 13.10 31.92 12.94
C PRO A 119 12.69 32.44 14.33
N PHE A 120 12.17 31.58 15.21
CA PHE A 120 11.82 31.96 16.57
C PHE A 120 13.09 31.95 17.45
N PRO A 121 13.35 33.00 18.25
CA PRO A 121 14.52 33.07 19.12
C PRO A 121 14.67 31.85 20.03
N ALA A 122 13.57 31.37 20.61
CA ALA A 122 13.54 30.17 21.44
C ALA A 122 13.96 28.90 20.68
N TYR A 123 13.57 28.78 19.40
CA TYR A 123 13.99 27.67 18.53
C TYR A 123 15.48 27.76 18.20
N LEU A 124 15.95 28.93 17.78
CA LEU A 124 17.36 29.14 17.42
C LEU A 124 18.27 28.88 18.62
N LYS A 125 17.93 29.36 19.82
CA LYS A 125 18.69 29.09 21.05
C LYS A 125 18.69 27.61 21.41
N ARG A 126 17.55 26.93 21.30
CA ARG A 126 17.44 25.47 21.58
C ARG A 126 18.37 24.63 20.71
N PHE A 127 18.63 25.06 19.47
CA PHE A 127 19.52 24.36 18.53
C PHE A 127 20.92 24.98 18.46
N HIS A 128 21.28 25.86 19.40
CA HIS A 128 22.59 26.52 19.46
C HIS A 128 22.95 27.31 18.20
N LEU A 129 21.93 27.90 17.56
CA LEU A 129 22.07 28.79 16.41
C LEU A 129 22.04 30.28 16.81
N SER A 130 21.72 30.57 18.08
CA SER A 130 21.71 31.91 18.69
C SER A 130 22.04 31.79 20.18
N ASP A 131 22.66 32.83 20.74
CA ASP A 131 23.08 32.88 22.15
C ASP A 131 21.96 33.34 23.10
N CYS A 132 20.91 33.98 22.58
CA CYS A 132 19.78 34.51 23.36
C CYS A 132 18.44 34.19 22.70
N ASP A 133 17.43 34.00 23.54
CA ASP A 133 16.02 33.69 23.25
C ASP A 133 15.14 34.93 23.39
N CYS A 134 15.77 36.09 23.53
CA CYS A 134 15.13 37.34 23.90
C CYS A 134 14.77 38.10 22.61
N CYS A 135 13.48 38.11 22.24
CA CYS A 135 12.90 39.10 21.33
C CYS A 135 11.85 39.93 22.05
N SER A 136 11.79 41.23 21.76
CA SER A 136 10.68 42.12 22.14
C SER A 136 9.35 41.77 21.45
N CYS A 137 9.40 40.87 20.46
CA CYS A 137 8.32 40.51 19.55
C CYS A 137 7.61 39.18 19.91
N GLY A 138 8.12 38.44 20.89
CA GLY A 138 7.67 37.07 21.22
C GLY A 138 8.44 35.98 20.49
#